data_AF-A0A7K8JHY4-F1
#
_entry.id   AF-A0A7K8JHY4-F1
#
_cell.length_a   1.000
_cell.length_b   1.000
_cell.length_c   1.000
_cell.angle_alpha   90.00
_cell.angle_beta   90.00
_cell.angle_gamma   90.00
#
_symmetry.space_group_name_H-M   'P 1'
#
loop_
_entity.id
_entity.type
_entity.pdbx_description
1 polymer ?
#
loop_
_entity_poly.entity_id
_entity_poly.type
_entity_poly.pdbx_seq_one_letter_code
_entity_poly.pdbx_strand_id
1 'polypeptide(L)' 'EVTFEEVAVYFSPEEWAELAPWQRALHREVMGDNYDLVASLGEGTGARSWGSHGAGGAVGL' A
#
# COMPACT_ATOMS: atom_id res chain seq x y z
N GLU A 1 -0.70 8.35 -17.48
CA GLU A 1 -1.03 7.63 -16.24
C GLU A 1 -0.90 8.65 -15.12
N VAL A 2 -1.90 8.76 -14.24
CA VAL A 2 -1.85 9.71 -13.12
C VAL A 2 -1.25 8.98 -11.93
N THR A 3 -0.22 9.53 -11.30
CA THR A 3 0.42 8.89 -10.13
C THR A 3 -0.17 9.41 -8.83
N PHE A 4 0.06 8.67 -7.73
CA PHE A 4 -0.43 9.06 -6.41
C PHE A 4 0.16 10.40 -5.96
N GLU A 5 1.42 10.66 -6.28
CA GLU A 5 2.13 11.90 -5.95
C GLU A 5 1.53 13.12 -6.67
N GLU A 6 0.89 12.94 -7.83
CA GLU A 6 0.27 14.03 -8.58
C GLU A 6 -1.07 14.50 -7.97
N VAL A 7 -1.71 13.64 -7.17
CA VAL A 7 -3.01 13.93 -6.53
C VAL A 7 -2.93 14.05 -5.00
N ALA A 8 -1.81 13.65 -4.41
CA ALA A 8 -1.55 13.78 -2.99
C ALA A 8 -1.34 15.24 -2.57
N VAL A 9 -2.01 15.65 -1.51
CA VAL A 9 -1.80 16.96 -0.89
C VAL A 9 -0.86 16.81 0.29
N TYR A 10 0.25 17.53 0.28
CA TYR A 10 1.23 17.56 1.35
C TYR A 10 1.20 18.92 2.05
N PHE A 11 1.28 18.88 3.37
CA PHE A 11 1.40 20.08 4.21
C PHE A 11 2.82 20.20 4.73
N SER A 12 3.35 21.41 4.79
CA SER A 12 4.55 21.70 5.57
C SER A 12 4.28 21.47 7.08
N PRO A 13 5.31 21.35 7.93
CA PRO A 13 5.11 21.25 9.37
C PRO A 13 4.31 22.42 9.96
N GLU A 14 4.52 23.64 9.45
CA GLU A 14 3.83 24.85 9.85
C GLU A 14 2.34 24.80 9.45
N GLU A 15 2.04 24.45 8.20
CA GLU A 15 0.66 24.30 7.71
C GLU A 15 -0.06 23.17 8.45
N TRP A 16 0.64 22.06 8.73
CA TRP A 16 0.11 20.95 9.50
C TRP A 16 -0.25 21.34 10.94
N ALA A 17 0.50 22.26 11.55
CA ALA A 17 0.23 22.77 12.88
C ALA A 17 -1.02 23.65 12.94
N GLU A 18 -1.35 24.34 11.83
CA GLU A 18 -2.54 25.19 11.70
C GLU A 18 -3.84 24.40 11.48
N LEU A 19 -3.75 23.14 11.07
CA LEU A 19 -4.93 22.29 10.87
C LEU A 19 -5.65 21.96 12.17
N ALA A 20 -6.98 22.02 12.12
CA ALA A 20 -7.81 21.51 13.20
C ALA A 20 -7.57 20.00 13.41
N PRO A 21 -7.74 19.47 14.64
CA PRO A 21 -7.50 18.05 14.93
C PRO A 21 -8.22 17.08 13.98
N TRP A 22 -9.45 17.40 13.57
CA TRP A 22 -10.23 16.56 12.66
C TRP A 22 -9.70 16.58 11.21
N GLN A 23 -9.13 17.70 10.76
CA GLN A 23 -8.52 17.80 9.42
C GLN A 23 -7.27 16.92 9.33
N ARG A 24 -6.45 16.91 10.40
CA ARG A 24 -5.28 16.03 10.49
C ARG A 24 -5.65 14.56 10.54
N ALA A 25 -6.75 14.22 11.23
CA ALA A 25 -7.26 12.86 11.28
C ALA A 25 -7.71 12.41 9.88
N LEU A 26 -8.53 13.23 9.21
CA LEU A 26 -9.02 12.94 7.86
C LEU A 26 -7.86 12.81 6.84
N HIS A 27 -6.87 13.70 6.91
CA HIS A 27 -5.71 13.62 6.01
C HIS A 27 -4.93 12.31 6.18
N ARG A 28 -4.71 11.87 7.42
CA ARG A 28 -4.03 10.58 7.69
C ARG A 28 -4.83 9.38 7.20
N GLU A 29 -6.15 9.39 7.39
CA GLU A 29 -7.04 8.33 6.93
C GLU A 29 -7.01 8.23 5.40
N VAL A 30 -7.28 9.33 4.70
CA VAL A 30 -7.30 9.37 3.23
C VAL A 30 -5.94 9.01 2.62
N MET A 31 -4.84 9.51 3.19
CA MET A 31 -3.50 9.19 2.68
C MET A 31 -3.08 7.75 3.00
N GLY A 32 -3.54 7.19 4.12
CA GLY A 32 -3.32 5.78 4.48
C GLY A 32 -4.03 4.84 3.51
N ASP A 33 -5.33 5.04 3.31
CA ASP A 33 -6.12 4.22 2.39
C ASP A 33 -5.58 4.27 0.96
N ASN A 34 -5.13 5.43 0.51
CA ASN A 34 -4.53 5.57 -0.81
C ASN A 34 -3.17 4.87 -0.93
N TYR A 35 -2.33 4.90 0.11
CA TYR A 35 -1.06 4.17 0.12
C TYR A 35 -1.28 2.66 0.05
N ASP A 36 -2.23 2.13 0.83
CA ASP A 36 -2.57 0.71 0.84
C ASP A 36 -3.16 0.26 -0.51
N LEU A 37 -4.00 1.10 -1.13
CA LEU A 37 -4.53 0.84 -2.47
C LEU A 37 -3.39 0.76 -3.51
N VAL A 38 -2.48 1.74 -3.53
CA VAL A 38 -1.34 1.75 -4.47
C VAL A 38 -0.41 0.57 -4.22
N ALA A 39 -0.14 0.21 -2.96
CA ALA A 39 0.64 -0.96 -2.59
C ALA A 39 0.00 -2.26 -3.10
N SER A 40 -1.33 -2.39 -2.97
CA SER A 40 -2.08 -3.58 -3.44
C SER A 40 -2.03 -3.76 -4.96
N LEU A 41 -1.97 -2.65 -5.71
CA LEU A 41 -1.80 -2.69 -7.18
C LEU A 41 -0.40 -3.17 -7.58
N GLY A 42 0.62 -2.92 -6.74
CA GLY A 42 1.98 -3.43 -6.91
C GLY A 42 2.13 -4.94 -6.67
N GLU A 43 1.19 -5.57 -5.96
CA GLU A 43 1.19 -7.01 -5.68
C GLU A 43 0.56 -7.87 -6.81
N GLY A 44 -0.05 -7.23 -7.81
CA GLY A 44 -0.74 -7.91 -8.93
C GLY A 44 0.16 -8.50 -10.01
N THR A 45 1.47 -8.22 -10.01
CA THR A 45 2.39 -8.70 -11.06
C THR A 45 3.63 -9.38 -10.49
N GLY A 46 3.49 -10.64 -10.06
CA GLY A 46 4.67 -11.49 -9.90
C GLY A 46 4.64 -12.54 -8.79
N ALA A 47 3.60 -13.38 -8.72
CA ALA A 47 3.73 -14.66 -8.00
C ALA A 47 2.89 -15.78 -8.63
N ARG A 48 2.88 -15.90 -9.97
CA ARG A 48 2.64 -17.19 -10.62
C ARG A 48 3.97 -17.88 -10.92
N SER A 49 4.65 -18.29 -9.87
CA SER A 49 5.53 -19.45 -9.93
C SER A 49 5.41 -20.21 -8.62
N TRP A 50 4.26 -20.84 -8.41
CA TRP A 50 4.22 -22.03 -7.57
C TRP A 50 5.06 -23.10 -8.28
N GLY A 51 6.35 -23.09 -7.99
CA GLY A 51 7.21 -24.24 -8.18
C GLY A 51 6.77 -25.32 -7.21
N SER A 52 6.00 -26.29 -7.69
CA SER A 52 5.94 -27.63 -7.10
C SER A 52 5.40 -28.65 -8.10
N HIS A 53 6.06 -28.76 -9.26
CA HIS A 53 6.16 -30.05 -9.93
C HIS A 53 7.46 -30.73 -9.46
N GLY A 54 7.40 -31.29 -8.26
CA GLY A 54 8.39 -32.21 -7.72
C GLY A 54 7.66 -33.46 -7.27
N ALA A 55 7.45 -34.38 -8.21
CA ALA A 55 6.94 -35.71 -7.91
C ALA A 55 7.97 -36.49 -7.08
N GLY A 56 7.51 -37.23 -6.07
CA GLY A 56 8.15 -38.46 -5.61
C GLY A 56 8.70 -38.47 -4.18
N GLY A 57 7.88 -38.98 -3.27
CA GLY A 57 8.26 -40.08 -2.37
C GLY A 57 9.17 -39.79 -1.18
N ALA A 58 8.59 -39.79 0.02
CA ALA A 58 8.91 -40.78 1.05
C ALA A 58 7.86 -40.72 2.17
N VAL A 59 7.20 -41.85 2.40
CA VAL A 59 6.43 -42.14 3.61
C VAL A 59 7.40 -42.80 4.60
N GLY A 60 7.41 -42.39 5.87
CA GLY A 60 8.24 -43.04 6.87
C GLY A 60 8.00 -42.51 8.29
N LEU A 61 7.10 -43.21 9.00
CA LEU A 61 6.86 -43.32 10.45
C LEU A 61 6.90 -42.05 11.31
#